data_AF-A0A957L040-F1
#
_entry.id   AF-A0A957L040-F1
#
_cell.length_a   1.000
_cell.length_b   1.000
_cell.length_c   1.000
_cell.angle_alpha   90.00
_cell.angle_beta   90.00
_cell.angle_gamma   90.00
#
_symmetry.space_group_name_H-M   'P 1'
#
loop_
_entity.id
_entity.type
_entity.pdbx_description
1 polymer ?
#
loop_
_entity_poly.entity_id
_entity_poly.type
_entity_poly.pdbx_seq_one_letter_code
_entity_poly.pdbx_strand_id
1 'polypeptide(L)'
;MPEIRFDTYYRYDDMTRILQDCVAEYPSLCRLESMGQSYEGRDIWVLILTNFETGPDAEKPAFWVDGNIHATEVSPSTAALYLIDRLLTNYGKDERITYALDSRAFYVVPRLNPDGAEWALADTPRFIRSSVRPYPRQDQLDGLIQEDIDGDGRILQMRLKDPHGSWKIHPDEP
;
A
#
# COMPACT_ATOMS: atom_id res chain seq x y z
N MET A 1 -16.90 -8.83 -9.33
CA MET A 1 -15.65 -8.26 -8.79
C MET A 1 -15.64 -8.58 -7.32
N PRO A 2 -14.50 -8.96 -6.70
CA PRO A 2 -14.41 -8.91 -5.25
C PRO A 2 -14.83 -7.50 -4.80
N GLU A 3 -15.65 -7.41 -3.76
CA GLU A 3 -16.05 -6.11 -3.22
C GLU A 3 -14.83 -5.45 -2.57
N ILE A 4 -14.18 -4.54 -3.30
CA ILE A 4 -13.08 -3.73 -2.77
C ILE A 4 -13.69 -2.59 -1.96
N ARG A 5 -13.49 -2.65 -0.65
CA ARG A 5 -13.86 -1.60 0.28
C ARG A 5 -12.76 -0.56 0.37
N PHE A 6 -13.13 0.70 0.16
CA PHE A 6 -12.20 1.85 0.24
C PHE A 6 -12.22 2.56 1.60
N ASP A 7 -12.95 2.02 2.57
CA ASP A 7 -13.08 2.53 3.94
C ASP A 7 -12.27 1.70 4.97
N THR A 8 -11.39 0.81 4.49
CA THR A 8 -10.56 -0.05 5.33
C THR A 8 -9.16 -0.21 4.75
N TYR A 9 -8.19 -0.54 5.61
CA TYR A 9 -6.85 -0.96 5.21
C TYR A 9 -6.74 -2.48 5.29
N TYR A 10 -6.29 -3.10 4.20
CA TYR A 10 -6.17 -4.55 4.10
C TYR A 10 -4.84 -5.05 4.66
N ARG A 11 -4.89 -6.20 5.34
CA ARG A 11 -3.71 -7.02 5.62
C ARG A 11 -3.21 -7.70 4.35
N TYR A 12 -1.97 -8.16 4.37
CA TYR A 12 -1.30 -8.77 3.22
C TYR A 12 -2.11 -9.88 2.56
N ASP A 13 -2.67 -10.82 3.33
CA ASP A 13 -3.41 -11.96 2.80
C ASP A 13 -4.72 -11.52 2.12
N ASP A 14 -5.44 -10.57 2.72
CA ASP A 14 -6.68 -10.03 2.13
C ASP A 14 -6.39 -9.27 0.84
N MET A 15 -5.34 -8.44 0.83
CA MET A 15 -4.93 -7.72 -0.37
C MET A 15 -4.47 -8.70 -1.47
N THR A 16 -3.72 -9.75 -1.11
CA THR A 16 -3.30 -10.80 -2.05
C THR A 16 -4.51 -11.49 -2.68
N ARG A 17 -5.50 -11.86 -1.87
CA ARG A 17 -6.75 -12.45 -2.35
C ARG A 17 -7.51 -11.52 -3.30
N ILE A 18 -7.62 -10.23 -2.97
CA ILE A 18 -8.26 -9.23 -3.86
C ILE A 18 -7.57 -9.21 -5.23
N LEU A 19 -6.24 -9.22 -5.28
CA LEU A 19 -5.51 -9.21 -6.54
C LEU A 19 -5.69 -10.51 -7.34
N GLN A 20 -5.71 -11.66 -6.67
CA GLN A 20 -5.98 -12.94 -7.30
C GLN A 20 -7.41 -13.02 -7.87
N ASP A 21 -8.39 -12.51 -7.12
CA ASP A 21 -9.79 -12.43 -7.53
C ASP A 21 -9.96 -11.52 -8.75
N CYS A 22 -9.22 -10.40 -8.83
CA CYS A 22 -9.18 -9.55 -10.04
C CYS A 22 -8.73 -10.34 -11.28
N VAL A 23 -7.67 -11.14 -11.17
CA VAL A 23 -7.16 -11.97 -12.29
C VAL A 23 -8.17 -13.06 -12.68
N ALA A 24 -8.80 -13.70 -11.71
CA ALA A 24 -9.80 -14.73 -11.97
C ALA A 24 -11.01 -14.17 -12.75
N GLU A 25 -11.41 -12.94 -12.47
CA GLU A 25 -12.57 -12.31 -13.11
C GLU A 25 -12.26 -11.62 -14.44
N TYR A 26 -11.08 -11.01 -14.56
CA TYR A 26 -10.67 -10.26 -15.74
C TYR A 26 -9.39 -10.83 -16.39
N PRO A 27 -9.36 -12.13 -16.78
CA PRO A 27 -8.15 -12.79 -17.26
C PRO A 27 -7.62 -12.24 -18.59
N SER A 28 -8.48 -11.58 -19.39
CA SER A 28 -8.06 -10.89 -20.62
C SER A 28 -7.51 -9.48 -20.38
N LEU A 29 -7.71 -8.92 -19.18
CA LEU A 29 -7.32 -7.53 -18.86
C LEU A 29 -6.24 -7.42 -17.80
N CYS A 30 -5.99 -8.47 -17.00
CA CYS A 30 -4.95 -8.42 -16.00
C CYS A 30 -4.26 -9.76 -15.72
N ARG A 31 -3.02 -9.66 -15.23
CA ARG A 31 -2.20 -10.77 -14.72
C ARG A 31 -1.52 -10.33 -13.43
N LEU A 32 -1.26 -11.29 -12.54
CA LEU A 32 -0.59 -11.05 -11.26
C LEU A 32 0.77 -11.74 -11.28
N GLU A 33 1.81 -10.99 -10.95
CA GLU A 33 3.17 -11.51 -10.81
C GLU A 33 3.80 -11.05 -9.49
N SER A 34 4.74 -11.84 -8.99
CA SER A 34 5.63 -11.41 -7.90
C SER A 34 6.89 -10.81 -8.52
N MET A 35 7.17 -9.53 -8.24
CA MET A 35 8.40 -8.88 -8.71
C MET A 35 9.62 -9.18 -7.81
N GLY A 36 9.42 -9.98 -6.77
CA GLY A 36 10.42 -10.34 -5.78
C GLY A 36 9.80 -10.56 -4.41
N GLN A 37 10.62 -10.97 -3.46
CA GLN A 37 10.20 -11.17 -2.08
C GLN A 37 10.75 -10.09 -1.16
N SER A 38 9.97 -9.73 -0.15
CA SER A 38 10.35 -8.86 0.94
C SER A 38 11.39 -9.50 1.85
N TYR A 39 11.83 -8.77 2.89
CA TYR A 39 12.81 -9.30 3.84
C TYR A 39 12.25 -10.47 4.67
N GLU A 40 10.96 -10.40 5.03
CA GLU A 40 10.26 -11.47 5.74
C GLU A 40 9.63 -12.51 4.80
N GLY A 41 9.94 -12.47 3.50
CA GLY A 41 9.56 -13.51 2.54
C GLY A 41 8.16 -13.38 1.95
N ARG A 42 7.53 -12.21 2.02
CA ARG A 42 6.25 -11.93 1.35
C ARG A 42 6.48 -11.54 -0.10
N ASP A 43 5.69 -12.09 -1.02
CA ASP A 43 5.70 -11.65 -2.41
C ASP A 43 5.32 -10.17 -2.51
N ILE A 44 6.09 -9.42 -3.29
CA ILE A 44 5.77 -8.05 -3.69
C ILE A 44 4.98 -8.16 -4.98
N TRP A 45 3.66 -8.01 -4.86
CA TRP A 45 2.73 -8.18 -5.97
C TRP A 45 2.75 -7.00 -6.94
N VAL A 46 2.86 -7.30 -8.24
CA VAL A 46 2.54 -6.38 -9.34
C VAL A 46 1.34 -6.92 -10.10
N LEU A 47 0.29 -6.12 -10.20
CA LEU A 47 -0.83 -6.38 -11.10
C LEU A 47 -0.57 -5.67 -12.42
N ILE A 48 -0.42 -6.46 -13.48
CA ILE A 48 -0.22 -5.97 -14.85
C ILE A 48 -1.60 -5.83 -15.46
N LEU A 49 -2.01 -4.61 -15.84
CA LEU A 49 -3.29 -4.32 -16.47
C LEU A 49 -3.10 -3.82 -17.90
N THR A 50 -3.67 -4.54 -18.86
CA THR A 50 -3.74 -4.18 -20.27
C THR A 50 -4.73 -5.12 -20.95
N ASN A 51 -5.31 -4.72 -22.09
CA ASN A 51 -6.06 -5.67 -22.91
C ASN A 51 -5.11 -6.62 -23.65
N PHE A 52 -4.96 -7.85 -23.18
CA PHE A 52 -4.05 -8.83 -23.80
C PHE A 52 -4.51 -9.27 -25.19
N GLU A 53 -5.75 -8.99 -25.60
CA GLU A 53 -6.25 -9.27 -26.95
C GLU A 53 -5.69 -8.28 -28.00
N THR A 54 -5.28 -7.08 -27.59
CA THR A 54 -4.67 -6.08 -28.49
C THR A 54 -3.14 -6.16 -28.54
N GLY A 55 -2.56 -7.19 -27.92
CA GLY A 55 -1.13 -7.45 -27.88
C GLY A 55 -0.59 -7.61 -26.45
N PRO A 56 0.64 -8.14 -26.31
CA PRO A 56 1.28 -8.34 -25.01
C PRO A 56 1.62 -7.00 -24.36
N ASP A 57 1.67 -6.97 -23.02
CA ASP A 57 2.03 -5.80 -22.21
C ASP A 57 3.41 -5.25 -22.58
N ALA A 58 4.40 -6.12 -22.81
CA ALA A 58 5.77 -5.77 -23.15
C ALA A 58 5.93 -5.02 -24.49
N GLU A 59 4.94 -5.06 -25.37
CA GLU A 59 4.95 -4.35 -26.67
C GLU A 59 4.21 -3.00 -26.61
N LYS A 60 3.63 -2.65 -25.46
CA LYS A 60 2.88 -1.40 -25.26
C LYS A 60 3.66 -0.42 -24.39
N PRO A 61 3.51 0.90 -24.59
CA PRO A 61 4.00 1.89 -23.64
C PRO A 61 3.43 1.63 -22.24
N ALA A 62 4.28 1.74 -21.22
CA ALA A 62 3.96 1.34 -19.86
C ALA A 62 3.86 2.53 -18.90
N PHE A 63 2.91 2.44 -17.96
CA PHE A 63 2.85 3.26 -16.76
C PHE A 63 3.18 2.42 -15.53
N TRP A 64 4.10 2.91 -14.71
CA TRP A 64 4.41 2.33 -13.41
C TRP A 64 3.69 3.10 -12.30
N VAL A 65 3.01 2.40 -11.40
CA VAL A 65 2.33 2.98 -10.25
C VAL A 65 2.60 2.11 -9.03
N ASP A 66 3.23 2.67 -8.00
CA ASP A 66 3.42 1.97 -6.73
C ASP A 66 2.85 2.76 -5.54
N GLY A 67 2.53 2.02 -4.48
CA GLY A 67 2.06 2.57 -3.22
C GLY A 67 2.77 1.95 -2.02
N ASN A 68 2.75 2.69 -0.89
CA ASN A 68 3.15 2.20 0.43
C ASN A 68 4.60 1.68 0.45
N ILE A 69 5.53 2.43 -0.16
CA ILE A 69 6.97 2.26 0.03
C ILE A 69 7.39 2.58 1.47
N HIS A 70 6.82 3.64 2.06
CA HIS A 70 6.94 3.92 3.48
C HIS A 70 5.89 3.11 4.25
N ALA A 71 6.34 2.37 5.26
CA ALA A 71 5.56 1.37 5.97
C ALA A 71 4.23 1.90 6.55
N THR A 72 4.25 3.10 7.14
CA THR A 72 3.07 3.70 7.81
C THR A 72 2.16 4.50 6.87
N GLU A 73 2.61 4.81 5.65
CA GLU A 73 1.82 5.51 4.65
C GLU A 73 0.98 4.48 3.88
N VAL A 74 -0.06 3.95 4.52
CA VAL A 74 -0.89 2.83 3.99
C VAL A 74 -1.97 3.25 3.00
N SER A 75 -2.42 4.51 3.01
CA SER A 75 -3.45 5.04 2.10
C SER A 75 -3.12 4.93 0.60
N PRO A 76 -1.86 5.08 0.15
CA PRO A 76 -1.47 4.79 -1.23
C PRO A 76 -1.81 3.36 -1.70
N SER A 77 -1.81 2.35 -0.82
CA SER A 77 -2.29 1.01 -1.19
C SER A 77 -3.76 1.03 -1.57
N THR A 78 -4.60 1.74 -0.82
CA THR A 78 -6.02 1.92 -1.16
C THR A 78 -6.20 2.69 -2.47
N ALA A 79 -5.37 3.72 -2.73
CA ALA A 79 -5.41 4.46 -3.99
C ALA A 79 -5.02 3.59 -5.19
N ALA A 80 -4.02 2.71 -5.05
CA ALA A 80 -3.64 1.75 -6.07
C ALA A 80 -4.76 0.72 -6.34
N LEU A 81 -5.40 0.19 -5.29
CA LEU A 81 -6.57 -0.69 -5.44
C LEU A 81 -7.74 0.03 -6.12
N TYR A 82 -7.96 1.31 -5.83
CA TYR A 82 -8.98 2.10 -6.51
C TYR A 82 -8.66 2.31 -7.99
N LEU A 83 -7.39 2.55 -8.35
CA LEU A 83 -6.99 2.61 -9.76
C LEU A 83 -7.26 1.28 -10.48
N ILE A 84 -6.89 0.16 -9.88
CA ILE A 84 -7.16 -1.19 -10.40
C ILE A 84 -8.66 -1.38 -10.62
N ASP A 85 -9.47 -1.09 -9.60
CA ASP A 85 -10.93 -1.19 -9.66
C ASP A 85 -11.52 -0.38 -10.81
N ARG A 86 -11.10 0.89 -10.91
CA ARG A 86 -11.59 1.80 -11.94
C ARG A 86 -11.22 1.34 -13.34
N LEU A 87 -10.00 0.86 -13.55
CA LEU A 87 -9.55 0.37 -14.86
C LEU A 87 -10.33 -0.87 -15.29
N LEU A 88 -10.49 -1.85 -14.40
CA LEU A 88 -11.17 -3.11 -14.72
C LEU A 88 -12.68 -2.93 -14.91
N THR A 89 -13.35 -2.24 -14.00
CA THR A 89 -14.83 -2.12 -14.00
C THR A 89 -15.39 -1.23 -15.11
N ASN A 90 -14.56 -0.35 -15.66
CA ASN A 90 -14.97 0.62 -16.68
C ASN A 90 -14.40 0.32 -18.08
N TYR A 91 -13.62 -0.75 -18.25
CA TYR A 91 -13.25 -1.23 -19.58
C TYR A 91 -14.52 -1.59 -20.38
N GLY A 92 -14.62 -1.11 -21.62
CA GLY A 92 -15.82 -1.25 -22.45
C GLY A 92 -16.99 -0.33 -22.07
N LYS A 93 -16.85 0.51 -21.02
CA LYS A 93 -17.89 1.47 -20.57
C LYS A 93 -17.44 2.92 -20.68
N ASP A 94 -16.21 3.24 -20.28
CA ASP A 94 -15.57 4.55 -20.48
C ASP A 94 -14.57 4.43 -21.64
N GLU A 95 -14.76 5.25 -22.68
CA GLU A 95 -13.94 5.23 -23.89
C GLU A 95 -12.46 5.54 -23.61
N ARG A 96 -12.17 6.41 -22.64
CA ARG A 96 -10.80 6.78 -22.28
C ARG A 96 -10.09 5.64 -21.55
N ILE A 97 -10.81 4.93 -20.67
CA ILE A 97 -10.27 3.75 -19.97
C ILE A 97 -10.06 2.59 -20.94
N THR A 98 -11.02 2.39 -21.85
CA THR A 98 -10.91 1.39 -22.93
C THR A 98 -9.68 1.65 -23.79
N TYR A 99 -9.53 2.88 -24.29
CA TYR A 99 -8.36 3.28 -25.05
C TYR A 99 -7.05 3.19 -24.24
N ALA A 100 -7.10 3.48 -22.94
CA ALA A 100 -5.93 3.35 -22.07
C ALA A 100 -5.46 1.89 -21.99
N LEU A 101 -6.35 0.92 -21.74
CA LEU A 101 -6.00 -0.49 -21.62
C LEU A 101 -5.71 -1.15 -22.98
N ASP A 102 -6.35 -0.71 -24.06
CA ASP A 102 -6.09 -1.23 -25.40
C ASP A 102 -4.70 -0.85 -25.92
N SER A 103 -4.19 0.32 -25.55
CA SER A 103 -2.95 0.86 -26.12
C SER A 103 -1.77 1.00 -25.16
N ARG A 104 -1.96 0.78 -23.85
CA ARG A 104 -0.90 0.85 -22.83
C ARG A 104 -0.95 -0.33 -21.88
N ALA A 105 0.15 -0.53 -21.15
CA ALA A 105 0.21 -1.40 -19.99
C ALA A 105 0.32 -0.57 -18.71
N PHE A 106 -0.33 -1.00 -17.63
CA PHE A 106 -0.19 -0.45 -16.29
C PHE A 106 0.41 -1.52 -15.39
N TYR A 107 1.57 -1.25 -14.80
CA TYR A 107 2.19 -2.09 -13.79
C TYR A 107 1.89 -1.43 -12.44
N VAL A 108 0.92 -1.99 -11.71
CA VAL A 108 0.47 -1.43 -10.44
C VAL A 108 0.97 -2.31 -9.30
N VAL A 109 1.76 -1.73 -8.40
CA VAL A 109 2.26 -2.37 -7.17
C VAL A 109 1.54 -1.74 -5.98
N PRO A 110 0.45 -2.34 -5.47
CA PRO A 110 -0.33 -1.72 -4.39
C PRO A 110 0.47 -1.54 -3.10
N ARG A 111 1.46 -2.40 -2.86
CA ARG A 111 2.26 -2.37 -1.65
C ARG A 111 3.70 -2.80 -1.91
N LEU A 112 4.60 -1.82 -2.00
CA LEU A 112 6.02 -2.06 -2.22
C LEU A 112 6.76 -2.54 -0.95
N ASN A 113 6.29 -2.13 0.24
CA ASN A 113 6.85 -2.53 1.53
C ASN A 113 5.83 -3.38 2.33
N PRO A 114 5.60 -4.66 1.95
CA PRO A 114 4.61 -5.50 2.60
C PRO A 114 4.90 -5.73 4.09
N ASP A 115 6.15 -5.96 4.46
CA ASP A 115 6.52 -6.25 5.85
C ASP A 115 6.28 -5.05 6.78
N GLY A 116 6.71 -3.87 6.35
CA GLY A 116 6.53 -2.65 7.13
C GLY A 116 5.05 -2.30 7.33
N ALA A 117 4.23 -2.49 6.29
CA ALA A 117 2.78 -2.28 6.41
C ALA A 117 2.13 -3.30 7.34
N GLU A 118 2.57 -4.57 7.32
CA GLU A 118 2.07 -5.60 8.23
C GLU A 118 2.46 -5.29 9.69
N TRP A 119 3.61 -4.68 9.91
CA TRP A 119 4.00 -4.16 11.22
C TRP A 119 3.15 -2.96 11.64
N ALA A 120 2.86 -2.04 10.71
CA ALA A 120 2.06 -0.83 10.98
C ALA A 120 0.57 -1.12 11.23
N LEU A 121 0.02 -2.17 10.61
CA LEU A 121 -1.39 -2.56 10.73
C LEU A 121 -1.64 -3.64 11.81
N ALA A 122 -0.63 -4.01 12.59
CA ALA A 122 -0.76 -5.06 13.61
C ALA A 122 -1.59 -4.57 14.81
N ASP A 123 -2.12 -5.51 15.60
CA ASP A 123 -2.84 -5.18 16.85
C ASP A 123 -1.98 -4.32 17.80
N THR A 124 -0.68 -4.60 17.83
CA THR A 124 0.34 -3.75 18.45
C THR A 124 1.23 -3.17 17.34
N PRO A 125 0.89 -1.98 16.82
CA PRO A 125 1.54 -1.44 15.63
C PRO A 125 2.99 -1.02 15.93
N ARG A 126 3.89 -1.28 14.97
CA ARG A 126 5.25 -0.75 15.00
C ARG A 126 5.41 0.33 13.94
N PHE A 127 5.72 1.54 14.40
CA PHE A 127 5.89 2.70 13.53
C PHE A 127 7.34 2.83 13.06
N ILE A 128 7.68 2.06 12.03
CA ILE A 128 8.89 2.30 11.24
C ILE A 128 8.51 3.06 9.97
N ARG A 129 9.42 3.86 9.43
CA ARG A 129 9.20 4.49 8.10
C ARG A 129 9.68 3.57 6.97
N SER A 130 10.82 2.92 7.18
CA SER A 130 11.58 2.19 6.15
C SER A 130 11.23 0.70 6.10
N SER A 131 12.06 -0.12 5.45
CA SER A 131 11.95 -1.58 5.49
C SER A 131 12.21 -2.14 6.89
N VAL A 132 11.69 -3.33 7.17
CA VAL A 132 11.95 -4.08 8.41
C VAL A 132 13.38 -4.64 8.52
N ARG A 133 14.18 -4.53 7.45
CA ARG A 133 15.57 -5.02 7.44
C ARG A 133 16.37 -4.32 8.55
N PRO A 134 17.03 -5.07 9.45
CA PRO A 134 17.88 -4.48 10.47
C PRO A 134 19.01 -3.67 9.84
N TYR A 135 19.25 -2.47 10.35
CA TYR A 135 20.42 -1.69 9.94
C TYR A 135 21.69 -2.40 10.45
N PRO A 136 22.77 -2.48 9.65
CA PRO A 136 23.98 -3.23 10.00
C PRO A 136 24.70 -2.72 11.25
N ARG A 137 24.35 -1.55 11.78
CA ARG A 137 24.64 -1.17 13.16
C ARG A 137 23.35 -1.32 13.96
N GLN A 138 23.29 -2.35 14.80
CA GLN A 138 22.40 -2.34 15.96
C GLN A 138 23.02 -1.37 16.97
N ASP A 139 22.90 -0.08 16.71
CA ASP A 139 22.81 0.83 17.83
C ASP A 139 21.48 0.43 18.48
N GLN A 140 21.52 -0.11 19.70
CA GLN A 140 20.33 -0.25 20.51
C GLN A 140 19.58 1.08 20.36
N LEU A 141 18.32 1.05 19.93
CA LEU A 141 17.51 2.27 19.93
C LEU A 141 17.32 2.64 21.40
N ASP A 142 18.32 3.33 21.95
CA ASP A 142 18.24 3.93 23.27
C ASP A 142 17.15 4.99 23.19
N GLY A 143 16.02 4.74 23.84
CA GLY A 143 14.87 5.62 23.78
C GLY A 143 13.57 4.97 24.22
N LEU A 144 12.52 5.79 24.25
CA LEU A 144 11.14 5.35 24.51
C LEU A 144 10.55 4.75 23.24
N ILE A 145 10.10 3.51 23.30
CA ILE A 145 9.28 2.91 22.25
C ILE A 145 7.85 3.41 22.47
N GLN A 146 7.29 4.06 21.45
CA GLN A 146 5.93 4.53 21.51
C GLN A 146 5.00 3.32 21.38
N GLU A 147 4.33 2.97 22.47
CA GLU A 147 3.38 1.84 22.53
C GLU A 147 2.18 2.21 23.40
N ASP A 148 1.11 1.45 23.23
CA ASP A 148 -0.05 1.48 24.10
C ASP A 148 0.24 0.67 25.37
N ILE A 149 0.70 1.36 26.42
CA ILE A 149 1.19 0.72 27.66
C ILE A 149 0.07 0.15 28.54
N ASP A 150 -1.19 0.60 28.36
CA ASP A 150 -2.34 0.19 29.18
C ASP A 150 -3.42 -0.56 28.39
N GLY A 151 -3.28 -0.66 27.06
CA GLY A 151 -4.13 -1.45 26.19
C GLY A 151 -5.48 -0.81 25.90
N ASP A 152 -5.62 0.51 26.07
CA ASP A 152 -6.88 1.23 25.84
C ASP A 152 -7.12 1.62 24.36
N GLY A 153 -6.18 1.27 23.49
CA GLY A 153 -6.18 1.56 22.07
C GLY A 153 -5.67 2.97 21.74
N ARG A 154 -5.07 3.69 22.69
CA ARG A 154 -4.61 5.08 22.51
C ARG A 154 -3.14 5.21 22.85
N ILE A 155 -2.40 5.79 21.92
CA ILE A 155 -1.02 6.20 22.15
C ILE A 155 -1.01 7.72 22.36
N LEU A 156 -1.02 8.14 23.62
CA LEU A 156 -1.12 9.55 24.00
C LEU A 156 0.26 10.23 24.10
N GLN A 157 0.31 11.52 23.78
CA GLN A 157 1.47 12.36 24.01
C GLN A 157 1.22 13.31 25.17
N MET A 158 2.19 13.44 26.08
CA MET A 158 2.16 14.46 27.13
C MET A 158 3.02 15.65 26.70
N ARG A 159 2.45 16.85 26.74
CA ARG A 159 3.20 18.09 26.52
C ARG A 159 3.86 18.50 27.84
N LEU A 160 5.19 18.59 27.85
CA LEU A 160 5.96 19.17 28.96
C LEU A 160 6.29 20.62 28.62
N LYS A 161 6.04 21.54 29.57
CA LYS A 161 6.36 22.96 29.39
C LYS A 161 7.87 23.14 29.34
N ASP A 162 8.38 23.57 28.19
CA ASP A 162 9.79 23.87 27.97
C ASP A 162 9.95 25.37 27.61
N PRO A 163 10.71 26.17 28.39
CA PRO A 163 11.00 27.57 28.07
C PRO A 163 11.67 27.79 26.71
N HIS A 164 12.29 26.76 26.14
CA HIS A 164 12.98 26.78 24.84
C HIS A 164 12.29 25.90 23.79
N GLY A 165 11.09 25.38 24.08
CA GLY A 165 10.34 24.53 23.16
C GLY A 165 9.90 25.24 21.89
N SER A 166 9.81 24.51 20.78
CA SER A 166 9.42 25.06 19.47
C SER A 166 7.91 25.29 19.30
N TRP A 167 7.11 24.90 20.28
CA TRP A 167 5.65 24.92 20.23
C TRP A 167 5.09 26.01 21.15
N LYS A 168 4.03 26.69 20.73
CA LYS A 168 3.27 27.67 21.53
C LYS A 168 1.85 27.18 21.76
N ILE A 169 1.26 27.55 22.90
CA ILE A 169 -0.14 27.23 23.22
C ILE A 169 -1.04 27.92 22.18
N HIS A 170 -1.98 27.18 21.60
CA HIS A 170 -3.04 27.78 20.80
C HIS A 170 -4.12 28.33 21.74
N PRO A 171 -4.61 29.57 21.57
CA PRO A 171 -5.56 30.17 22.52
C PRO A 171 -6.83 29.34 22.76
N ASP A 172 -7.27 28.62 21.72
CA ASP A 172 -8.51 27.87 21.71
C ASP A 172 -8.32 26.35 21.84
N GLU A 173 -7.07 25.86 21.81
CA GLU A 173 -6.76 24.43 21.87
C GLU A 173 -5.64 24.16 22.89
N PRO A 174 -5.99 23.64 24.09
CA PRO A 174 -5.01 23.34 25.13
C PRO A 174 -4.01 22.23 24.74
#